data_AF-A0A1J3EZY0-F1
#
_entry.id   AF-A0A1J3EZY0-F1
#
_cell.length_a   1.000
_cell.length_b   1.000
_cell.length_c   1.000
_cell.angle_alpha   90.00
_cell.angle_beta   90.00
_cell.angle_gamma   90.00
#
_symmetry.space_group_name_H-M   'P 1'
#
loop_
_entity.id
_entity.type
_entity.pdbx_description
1 polymer ?
#
loop_
_entity_poly.entity_id
_entity_poly.type
_entity_poly.pdbx_seq_one_letter_code
_entity_poly.pdbx_strand_id
1 'polypeptide(L)'
;EREFWFFTPPQIGPDAQYTFGLIGDLGQSFDSNITLTHYENNPTKGQTVLFVGDLSYADTYPNHDNKRWDSWGRFVERSAAYQPWIWTTGNHELDFAPKIGEKKAFKPFTHRYSTPYRASGSTEPFWYSIKRG
;
A
#
# COMPACT_ATOMS: atom_id res chain seq x y z
N GLU A 1 -1.80 17.73 -18.46
CA GLU A 1 -0.83 16.77 -17.91
C GLU A 1 -1.05 16.68 -16.39
N ARG A 2 -0.73 15.57 -15.72
CA ARG A 2 -0.84 15.46 -14.25
C ARG A 2 0.57 15.53 -13.67
N GLU A 3 0.75 16.32 -12.61
CA GLU A 3 2.05 16.55 -11.98
C GLU A 3 2.00 16.20 -10.49
N PHE A 4 3.08 15.60 -9.99
CA PHE A 4 3.25 15.16 -8.61
C PHE A 4 4.68 15.44 -8.15
N TRP A 5 4.92 15.32 -6.85
CA TRP A 5 6.24 15.51 -6.24
C TRP A 5 6.40 14.57 -5.05
N PHE A 6 7.63 14.26 -4.67
CA PHE A 6 7.96 13.54 -3.45
C PHE A 6 9.34 13.97 -2.93
N PHE A 7 9.62 13.71 -1.66
CA PHE A 7 10.95 13.92 -1.08
C PHE A 7 11.67 12.59 -0.88
N THR A 8 12.91 12.49 -1.36
CA THR A 8 13.80 11.38 -0.99
C THR A 8 14.13 11.45 0.51
N PRO A 9 14.26 10.30 1.20
CA PRO A 9 14.71 10.30 2.58
C PRO A 9 16.14 10.83 2.71
N PRO A 10 16.57 11.25 3.91
CA PRO A 10 17.99 11.52 4.16
C PRO A 10 18.84 10.27 3.93
N GLN A 11 20.15 10.45 3.84
CA GLN A 11 21.08 9.33 3.82
C GLN A 11 20.99 8.55 5.13
N ILE A 12 20.99 7.22 5.02
CA ILE A 12 20.92 6.31 6.17
C ILE A 12 22.04 6.62 7.16
N GLY A 13 21.65 6.84 8.42
CA GLY A 13 22.58 7.11 9.51
C GLY A 13 21.94 6.88 10.87
N PRO A 14 22.74 6.67 11.93
CA PRO A 14 22.23 6.39 13.27
C PRO A 14 21.38 7.52 13.86
N ASP A 15 21.62 8.76 13.44
CA ASP A 15 20.95 9.96 13.96
C ASP A 15 19.92 10.55 12.97
N ALA A 16 19.69 9.88 11.84
CA ALA A 16 18.79 10.40 10.82
C ALA A 16 17.33 10.26 11.30
N GLN A 17 16.69 11.41 11.50
CA GLN A 17 15.31 11.46 11.98
C GLN A 17 14.33 11.19 10.84
N TYR A 18 13.32 10.36 11.14
CA TYR A 18 12.30 10.00 10.17
C TYR A 18 10.98 9.66 10.87
N THR A 19 9.86 10.17 10.32
CA THR A 19 8.51 9.86 10.82
C THR A 19 7.80 8.91 9.89
N PHE A 20 7.43 7.73 10.40
CA PHE A 20 6.57 6.78 9.70
C PHE A 20 5.11 6.92 10.14
N GLY A 21 4.20 6.93 9.17
CA GLY A 21 2.80 6.59 9.40
C GLY A 21 2.61 5.08 9.48
N LEU A 22 1.64 4.63 10.26
CA LEU A 22 1.27 3.21 10.34
C LEU A 22 -0.22 3.08 10.01
N ILE A 23 -0.54 2.31 8.98
CA ILE A 23 -1.90 2.04 8.53
C ILE A 23 -2.00 0.55 8.17
N GLY A 24 -3.12 -0.08 8.49
CA GLY A 24 -3.47 -1.43 8.06
C GLY A 24 -4.96 -1.52 7.83
N ASP A 25 -5.41 -2.55 7.11
CA ASP A 25 -6.84 -2.90 7.01
C ASP A 25 -7.69 -1.71 6.54
N LEU A 26 -7.15 -0.93 5.59
CA LEU A 26 -7.69 0.39 5.31
C LEU A 26 -9.06 0.27 4.64
N GLY A 27 -9.19 -0.55 3.60
CA GLY A 27 -10.41 -0.62 2.79
C GLY A 27 -10.78 0.73 2.17
N GLN A 28 -12.08 0.90 1.89
CA GLN A 28 -12.62 2.07 1.18
C GLN A 28 -14.01 2.47 1.70
N SER A 29 -14.23 2.35 3.00
CA SER A 29 -15.43 2.82 3.71
C SER A 29 -15.31 4.31 4.08
N PHE A 30 -16.34 4.84 4.74
CA PHE A 30 -16.28 6.19 5.32
C PHE A 30 -15.21 6.29 6.42
N ASP A 31 -15.05 5.25 7.25
CA ASP A 31 -14.03 5.20 8.30
C ASP A 31 -12.61 5.13 7.72
N SER A 32 -12.44 4.45 6.58
CA SER A 32 -11.19 4.47 5.80
C SER A 32 -10.81 5.90 5.41
N ASN A 33 -11.78 6.68 4.94
CA ASN A 33 -11.56 8.07 4.55
C ASN A 33 -11.22 8.95 5.75
N ILE A 34 -11.88 8.74 6.90
CA ILE A 34 -11.56 9.44 8.15
C ILE A 34 -10.12 9.12 8.57
N THR A 35 -9.74 7.84 8.58
CA THR A 35 -8.38 7.39 8.94
C THR A 35 -7.32 8.06 8.07
N LEU A 36 -7.49 8.04 6.74
CA LEU A 36 -6.53 8.66 5.82
C LEU A 36 -6.48 10.19 6.00
N THR A 37 -7.62 10.83 6.23
CA THR A 37 -7.70 12.28 6.49
C THR A 37 -7.00 12.65 7.81
N HIS A 38 -7.14 11.83 8.86
CA HIS A 38 -6.44 12.04 10.13
C HIS A 38 -4.93 11.88 9.97
N TYR A 39 -4.48 10.91 9.17
CA TYR A 39 -3.06 10.75 8.83
C TYR A 39 -2.50 11.99 8.14
N GLU A 40 -3.17 12.47 7.09
CA GLU A 40 -2.76 13.65 6.30
C GLU A 40 -2.69 14.93 7.15
N ASN A 41 -3.62 15.07 8.11
CA ASN A 41 -3.68 16.23 9.00
C ASN A 41 -2.86 16.09 10.28
N ASN A 42 -2.20 14.96 10.52
CA ASN A 42 -1.43 14.75 11.74
C ASN A 42 -0.28 15.78 11.84
N PRO A 43 -0.14 16.51 12.97
CA PRO A 43 0.90 17.53 13.14
C PRO A 43 2.33 16.99 13.12
N THR A 44 2.54 15.69 13.38
CA THR A 44 3.86 15.04 13.32
C THR A 44 4.37 14.83 11.88
N LYS A 45 3.49 14.97 10.87
CA LYS A 45 3.83 14.92 9.43
C LYS A 45 4.57 13.65 9.01
N GLY A 46 3.83 12.55 8.89
CA GLY A 46 4.36 11.29 8.34
C GLY A 46 4.94 11.46 6.93
N GLN A 47 6.14 10.93 6.71
CA GLN A 47 6.90 11.06 5.46
C GLN A 47 6.82 9.80 4.59
N THR A 48 6.36 8.69 5.16
CA THR A 48 6.21 7.38 4.53
C THR A 48 5.23 6.57 5.35
N VAL A 49 4.35 5.82 4.69
CA VAL A 49 3.42 4.91 5.37
C VAL A 49 4.00 3.49 5.36
N LEU A 50 4.06 2.85 6.52
CA LEU A 50 4.17 1.40 6.63
C LEU A 50 2.75 0.83 6.56
N PHE A 51 2.43 0.14 5.47
CA PHE A 51 1.11 -0.41 5.23
C PHE A 51 1.08 -1.91 5.52
N VAL A 52 0.37 -2.33 6.55
CA VAL A 52 0.50 -3.69 7.13
C VAL A 52 -0.47 -4.73 6.57
N GLY A 53 -1.05 -4.48 5.39
CA GLY A 53 -1.87 -5.46 4.65
C GLY A 53 -3.34 -5.06 4.56
N ASP A 54 -4.08 -5.84 3.76
CA ASP A 54 -5.51 -5.70 3.50
C ASP A 54 -5.89 -4.32 2.95
N LEU A 55 -5.54 -4.12 1.67
CA LEU A 55 -5.63 -2.84 0.99
C LEU A 55 -7.09 -2.49 0.67
N SER A 56 -7.67 -3.16 -0.32
CA SER A 56 -8.90 -2.70 -0.96
C SER A 56 -10.17 -3.38 -0.49
N TYR A 57 -10.06 -4.57 0.12
CA TYR A 57 -11.17 -5.49 0.39
C TYR A 57 -12.04 -5.77 -0.86
N ALA A 58 -11.46 -5.70 -2.06
CA ALA A 58 -12.18 -5.93 -3.31
C ALA A 58 -12.72 -7.36 -3.43
N ASP A 59 -12.06 -8.33 -2.80
CA ASP A 59 -12.45 -9.73 -2.71
C ASP A 59 -13.78 -9.96 -1.96
N THR A 60 -14.19 -9.01 -1.12
CA THR A 60 -15.50 -9.05 -0.42
C THR A 60 -16.69 -8.76 -1.34
N TYR A 61 -16.45 -8.27 -2.57
CA TYR A 61 -17.48 -7.98 -3.54
C TYR A 61 -17.78 -9.19 -4.45
N PRO A 62 -18.96 -9.26 -5.09
CA PRO A 62 -19.29 -10.34 -6.01
C PRO A 62 -18.21 -10.56 -7.06
N ASN A 63 -17.70 -11.79 -7.15
CA ASN A 63 -16.60 -12.19 -8.04
C ASN A 63 -15.31 -11.37 -7.87
N HIS A 64 -15.05 -10.86 -6.67
CA HIS A 64 -13.89 -10.03 -6.36
C HIS A 64 -13.81 -8.82 -7.30
N ASP A 65 -14.90 -8.05 -7.42
CA ASP A 65 -15.04 -6.97 -8.41
C ASP A 65 -13.82 -6.04 -8.41
N ASN A 66 -12.94 -6.24 -9.40
CA ASN A 66 -11.64 -5.57 -9.47
C ASN A 66 -11.76 -4.07 -9.78
N LYS A 67 -12.95 -3.57 -10.12
CA LYS A 67 -13.23 -2.13 -10.12
C LYS A 67 -13.01 -1.50 -8.75
N ARG A 68 -13.11 -2.29 -7.67
CA ARG A 68 -12.84 -1.88 -6.29
C ARG A 68 -11.36 -1.67 -6.01
N TRP A 69 -10.47 -2.38 -6.70
CA TRP A 69 -9.05 -2.03 -6.72
C TRP A 69 -8.82 -0.67 -7.39
N ASP A 70 -9.56 -0.37 -8.47
CA ASP A 70 -9.43 0.90 -9.18
C ASP A 70 -9.95 2.09 -8.36
N SER A 71 -11.09 1.94 -7.67
CA SER A 71 -11.60 2.98 -6.77
C SER A 71 -10.69 3.19 -5.57
N TRP A 72 -10.15 2.11 -4.98
CA TRP A 72 -9.20 2.21 -3.89
C TRP A 72 -7.92 2.93 -4.31
N GLY A 73 -7.37 2.60 -5.48
CA GLY A 73 -6.19 3.28 -6.03
C GLY A 73 -6.41 4.78 -6.20
N ARG A 74 -7.56 5.20 -6.75
CA ARG A 74 -7.94 6.63 -6.84
C ARG A 74 -8.14 7.28 -5.47
N PHE A 75 -8.68 6.54 -4.50
CA PHE A 75 -8.93 7.03 -3.15
C PHE A 75 -7.63 7.35 -2.39
N VAL A 76 -6.64 6.45 -2.42
CA VAL A 76 -5.37 6.64 -1.70
C VAL A 76 -4.34 7.48 -2.46
N GLU A 77 -4.57 7.75 -3.74
CA GLU A 77 -3.66 8.53 -4.61
C GLU A 77 -3.28 9.87 -3.99
N ARG A 78 -4.21 10.54 -3.31
CA ARG A 78 -3.97 11.82 -2.63
C ARG A 78 -2.89 11.76 -1.54
N SER A 79 -2.52 10.57 -1.08
CA SER A 79 -1.40 10.33 -0.16
C SER A 79 -0.25 9.61 -0.86
N ALA A 80 -0.52 8.44 -1.45
CA ALA A 80 0.50 7.56 -2.00
C ALA A 80 1.23 8.12 -3.24
N ALA A 81 0.68 9.14 -3.91
CA ALA A 81 1.37 9.82 -5.01
C ALA A 81 2.43 10.82 -4.54
N TYR A 82 2.39 11.25 -3.27
CA TYR A 82 3.29 12.28 -2.72
C TYR A 82 4.30 11.74 -1.70
N GLN A 83 4.06 10.52 -1.21
CA GLN A 83 4.95 9.84 -0.28
C GLN A 83 4.85 8.32 -0.46
N PRO A 84 5.95 7.57 -0.26
CA PRO A 84 5.92 6.13 -0.41
C PRO A 84 5.01 5.47 0.63
N TRP A 85 4.24 4.49 0.17
CA TRP A 85 3.62 3.49 1.02
C TRP A 85 4.40 2.19 0.84
N ILE A 86 4.82 1.58 1.94
CA ILE A 86 5.58 0.33 1.95
C ILE A 86 4.61 -0.82 2.17
N TRP A 87 4.45 -1.64 1.14
CA TRP A 87 3.39 -2.63 1.05
C TRP A 87 3.71 -3.92 1.80
N THR A 88 2.77 -4.36 2.61
CA THR A 88 2.67 -5.74 3.10
C THR A 88 1.45 -6.37 2.44
N THR A 89 1.52 -7.65 2.07
CA THR A 89 0.33 -8.40 1.63
C THR A 89 -0.41 -8.97 2.83
N GLY A 90 -1.71 -8.70 2.93
CA GLY A 90 -2.62 -9.36 3.87
C GLY A 90 -3.38 -10.52 3.21
N ASN A 91 -4.34 -11.11 3.92
CA ASN A 91 -5.15 -12.20 3.38
C ASN A 91 -6.16 -11.72 2.33
N HIS A 92 -6.62 -10.46 2.38
CA HIS A 92 -7.50 -9.90 1.37
C HIS A 92 -6.78 -9.65 0.02
N GLU A 93 -5.45 -9.69 0.01
CA GLU A 93 -4.67 -9.70 -1.23
C GLU A 93 -4.53 -11.11 -1.84
N LEU A 94 -4.86 -12.20 -1.13
CA LEU A 94 -4.72 -13.56 -1.68
C LEU A 94 -5.51 -13.72 -2.97
N ASP A 95 -6.71 -13.16 -3.04
CA ASP A 95 -7.56 -13.17 -4.24
C ASP A 95 -7.68 -14.57 -4.89
N PHE A 96 -7.71 -15.60 -4.04
CA PHE A 96 -7.77 -17.00 -4.47
C PHE A 96 -9.23 -17.46 -4.53
N ALA A 97 -9.79 -17.47 -5.74
CA ALA A 97 -11.19 -17.85 -5.98
C ALA A 97 -11.35 -18.93 -7.07
N PRO A 98 -11.04 -20.21 -6.76
CA PRO A 98 -11.15 -21.30 -7.74
C PRO A 98 -12.55 -21.46 -8.34
N LYS A 99 -13.60 -21.06 -7.61
CA LYS A 99 -15.01 -21.13 -8.05
C LYS A 99 -15.28 -20.28 -9.30
N ILE A 100 -14.49 -19.23 -9.53
CA ILE A 100 -14.58 -18.35 -10.71
C ILE A 100 -13.37 -18.48 -11.64
N GLY A 101 -12.56 -19.55 -11.47
CA GLY A 101 -11.40 -19.83 -12.31
C GLY A 101 -10.09 -19.15 -11.88
N GLU A 102 -10.10 -18.34 -10.82
CA GLU A 102 -8.91 -17.64 -10.32
C GLU A 102 -8.16 -18.49 -9.28
N LYS A 103 -7.03 -19.07 -9.69
CA LYS A 103 -6.24 -20.01 -8.86
C LYS A 103 -4.84 -19.49 -8.49
N LYS A 104 -4.47 -18.31 -8.95
CA LYS A 104 -3.16 -17.71 -8.68
C LYS A 104 -3.31 -16.71 -7.55
N ALA A 105 -2.71 -17.02 -6.41
CA ALA A 105 -2.70 -16.12 -5.26
C ALA A 105 -2.02 -14.78 -5.61
N PHE A 106 -2.49 -13.70 -4.97
CA PHE A 106 -1.94 -12.35 -5.08
C PHE A 106 -1.93 -11.75 -6.48
N LYS A 107 -2.71 -12.30 -7.41
CA LYS A 107 -2.68 -11.88 -8.81
C LYS A 107 -3.03 -10.39 -8.96
N PRO A 108 -4.17 -9.85 -8.48
CA PRO A 108 -4.43 -8.42 -8.63
C PRO A 108 -3.43 -7.52 -7.91
N PHE A 109 -3.03 -7.87 -6.69
CA PHE A 109 -2.03 -7.12 -5.92
C PHE A 109 -0.71 -6.98 -6.69
N THR A 110 -0.13 -8.10 -7.14
CA THR A 110 1.19 -8.11 -7.82
C THR A 110 1.22 -7.38 -9.15
N HIS A 111 0.08 -7.18 -9.81
CA HIS A 111 -0.01 -6.39 -11.05
C HIS A 111 -0.18 -4.89 -10.80
N ARG A 112 -0.56 -4.48 -9.57
CA ARG A 112 -0.88 -3.09 -9.22
C ARG A 112 0.15 -2.44 -8.31
N TYR A 113 0.73 -3.21 -7.39
CA TYR A 113 1.67 -2.71 -6.37
C TYR A 113 2.99 -3.47 -6.45
N SER A 114 4.02 -2.79 -6.94
CA SER A 114 5.36 -3.34 -7.02
C SER A 114 6.13 -3.12 -5.71
N THR A 115 6.98 -4.08 -5.35
CA THR A 115 7.88 -4.00 -4.20
C THR A 115 9.35 -4.08 -4.66
N PRO A 116 10.31 -3.49 -3.92
CA PRO A 116 11.73 -3.51 -4.30
C PRO A 116 12.44 -4.81 -3.92
N TYR A 117 11.74 -5.96 -3.98
CA TYR A 117 12.20 -7.23 -3.40
C TYR A 117 13.57 -7.70 -3.90
N ARG A 118 13.86 -7.50 -5.19
CA ARG A 118 15.16 -7.85 -5.79
C ARG A 118 16.33 -7.07 -5.19
N ALA A 119 16.12 -5.83 -4.76
CA ALA A 119 17.16 -5.01 -4.14
C ALA A 119 17.60 -5.57 -2.77
N SER A 120 16.73 -6.34 -2.13
CA SER A 120 17.02 -7.07 -0.89
C SER A 120 17.46 -8.53 -1.10
N GLY A 121 17.66 -8.96 -2.35
CA GLY A 121 18.04 -10.34 -2.68
C GLY A 121 16.89 -11.36 -2.55
N SER A 122 15.64 -10.89 -2.44
CA SER A 122 14.47 -11.77 -2.44
C SER A 122 14.13 -12.26 -3.85
N THR A 123 13.52 -13.44 -3.93
CA THR A 123 13.01 -14.03 -5.17
C THR A 123 11.54 -13.70 -5.45
N GLU A 124 10.79 -13.19 -4.46
CA GLU A 124 9.35 -12.96 -4.56
C GLU A 124 8.96 -11.59 -3.98
N PRO A 125 7.89 -10.96 -4.49
CA PRO A 125 7.50 -9.61 -4.08
C PRO A 125 6.90 -9.51 -2.68
N PHE A 126 6.58 -10.63 -2.03
CA PHE A 126 5.83 -10.69 -0.77
C PHE A 126 6.71 -10.56 0.47
N TRP A 127 8.03 -10.76 0.34
CA TRP A 127 9.00 -10.55 1.41
C TRP A 127 10.21 -9.81 0.86
N TYR A 128 10.58 -8.73 1.55
CA TYR A 128 11.67 -7.86 1.16
C TYR A 128 12.11 -7.00 2.34
N SER A 129 13.25 -6.34 2.20
CA SER A 129 13.71 -5.34 3.16
C SER A 129 14.08 -4.05 2.45
N ILE A 130 14.00 -2.94 3.19
CA ILE A 130 14.47 -1.62 2.77
C ILE A 130 15.22 -0.96 3.92
N LYS A 131 16.08 0.01 3.59
CA LYS A 131 16.67 0.93 4.57
C LYS A 131 16.18 2.33 4.25
N ARG A 132 15.62 3.03 5.24
CA ARG A 132 15.04 4.38 5.10
C ARG A 132 14.99 5.03 6.48
N GLY A 133 15.33 6.31 6.55
CA GLY A 133 15.65 6.95 7.82
C GLY A 133 17.14 6.83 8.00
#